data_AF-A0A2W5QFL3-F1
#
_entry.id   AF-A0A2W5QFL3-F1
#
_cell.length_a   1.000
_cell.length_b   1.000
_cell.length_c   1.000
_cell.angle_alpha   90.00
_cell.angle_beta   90.00
_cell.angle_gamma   90.00
#
_symmetry.space_group_name_H-M   'P 1'
#
loop_
_entity.id
_entity.type
_entity.pdbx_description
1 polymer ?
#
loop_
_entity_poly.entity_id
_entity_poly.type
_entity_poly.pdbx_seq_one_letter_code
_entity_poly.pdbx_strand_id
1 'polypeptide(L)'
;MTHLLAGALFSRAVGAIEAANRGRPFGPFWDELQPNAVATIFATVAGLEAYANELFVDHEKVFPELRSDVMAKMWELYEQKPTLEKLDLALYLLRLPPLDQSSSPYQDVSVLIRLRNALTHFKPEWSDQQVEHAKLSRNLAHKAVLSPFLPKSESLFPRGWMSHGTTSWAVRSAVGLITVMEQRGVQSGRIAQFAERLNAV
;
A
#
# COMPACT_ATOMS: atom_id res chain seq x y z
N MET A 1 11.36 5.55 1.62
CA MET A 1 10.87 6.60 0.67
C MET A 1 10.98 6.20 -0.81
N THR A 2 12.13 5.73 -1.30
CA THR A 2 12.37 5.41 -2.73
C THR A 2 11.29 4.54 -3.37
N HIS A 3 10.86 3.46 -2.69
CA HIS A 3 9.81 2.57 -3.21
C HIS A 3 8.45 3.27 -3.34
N LEU A 4 8.08 4.16 -2.40
CA LEU A 4 6.82 4.89 -2.45
C LEU A 4 6.78 5.87 -3.64
N LEU A 5 7.92 6.52 -3.94
CA LEU A 5 8.08 7.37 -5.11
C LEU A 5 7.99 6.57 -6.42
N ALA A 6 8.54 5.35 -6.45
CA ALA A 6 8.38 4.44 -7.59
C ALA A 6 6.91 4.03 -7.76
N GLY A 7 6.21 3.70 -6.68
CA GLY A 7 4.77 3.42 -6.70
C GLY A 7 3.97 4.57 -7.31
N ALA A 8 4.25 5.80 -6.89
CA ALA A 8 3.62 6.99 -7.46
C ALA A 8 3.92 7.17 -8.96
N LEU A 9 5.15 6.87 -9.39
CA LEU A 9 5.53 6.92 -10.81
C LEU A 9 4.75 5.92 -11.66
N PHE A 10 4.69 4.66 -11.22
CA PHE A 10 3.96 3.62 -11.95
C PHE A 10 2.44 3.88 -11.96
N SER A 11 1.89 4.43 -10.87
CA SER A 11 0.48 4.83 -10.84
C SER A 11 0.18 5.89 -11.89
N ARG A 12 1.01 6.93 -12.01
CA ARG A 12 0.87 7.93 -13.09
C ARG A 12 0.97 7.32 -14.49
N ALA A 13 1.83 6.33 -14.69
CA ALA A 13 1.92 5.62 -15.96
C ALA A 13 0.60 4.91 -16.30
N VAL A 14 -0.03 4.25 -15.32
CA VAL A 14 -1.39 3.67 -15.49
C VAL A 14 -2.39 4.76 -15.88
N GLY A 15 -2.39 5.90 -15.20
CA GLY A 15 -3.27 7.03 -15.51
C GLY A 15 -3.06 7.59 -16.92
N ALA A 16 -1.81 7.69 -17.37
CA ALA A 16 -1.48 8.13 -18.72
C ALA A 16 -1.97 7.15 -19.79
N ILE A 17 -1.78 5.84 -19.57
CA ILE A 17 -2.27 4.79 -20.49
C ILE A 17 -3.80 4.78 -20.55
N GLU A 18 -4.48 4.90 -19.41
CA GLU A 18 -5.94 5.01 -19.34
C GLU A 18 -6.45 6.23 -20.11
N ALA A 19 -5.82 7.40 -19.91
CA ALA A 19 -6.20 8.64 -20.57
C ALA A 19 -5.99 8.55 -22.10
N ALA A 20 -4.85 8.02 -22.54
CA ALA A 20 -4.51 7.87 -23.96
C ALA A 20 -5.43 6.90 -24.71
N ASN A 21 -6.03 5.94 -24.00
CA ASN A 21 -6.90 4.92 -24.57
C ASN A 21 -8.38 5.08 -24.18
N ARG A 22 -8.77 6.25 -23.66
CA ARG A 22 -10.13 6.50 -23.19
C ARG A 22 -11.16 6.23 -24.30
N GLY A 23 -12.18 5.42 -23.97
CA GLY A 23 -13.25 5.05 -24.89
C GLY A 23 -12.89 3.97 -25.92
N ARG A 24 -11.64 3.50 -25.93
CA ARG A 24 -11.23 2.34 -26.72
C ARG A 24 -11.63 1.04 -26.02
N PRO A 25 -11.92 -0.03 -26.78
CA PRO A 25 -12.08 -1.35 -26.18
C PRO A 25 -10.76 -1.83 -25.57
N PHE A 26 -10.83 -2.85 -24.72
CA PHE A 26 -9.66 -3.59 -24.24
C PHE A 26 -8.76 -4.00 -25.42
N GLY A 27 -7.44 -3.81 -25.28
CA GLY A 27 -6.50 -4.03 -26.38
C GLY A 27 -5.04 -4.08 -25.93
N PRO A 28 -4.08 -4.05 -26.87
CA PRO A 28 -2.66 -4.29 -26.60
C PRO A 28 -1.99 -3.33 -25.59
N PHE A 29 -2.54 -2.13 -25.38
CA PHE A 29 -2.06 -1.22 -24.33
C PHE A 29 -2.14 -1.84 -22.92
N TRP A 30 -2.95 -2.89 -22.75
CA TRP A 30 -3.06 -3.62 -21.49
C TRP A 30 -1.74 -4.27 -21.07
N ASP A 31 -0.92 -4.70 -22.03
CA ASP A 31 0.39 -5.32 -21.76
C ASP A 31 1.37 -4.34 -21.10
N GLU A 32 1.15 -3.04 -21.26
CA GLU A 32 1.89 -1.98 -20.56
C GLU A 32 1.16 -1.55 -19.27
N LEU A 33 -0.17 -1.49 -19.28
CA LEU A 33 -0.97 -1.08 -18.11
C LEU A 33 -0.79 -2.05 -16.93
N GLN A 34 -0.93 -3.34 -17.19
CA GLN A 34 -0.89 -4.40 -16.19
C GLN A 34 0.41 -4.41 -15.35
N PRO A 35 1.63 -4.44 -15.94
CA PRO A 35 2.85 -4.45 -15.16
C PRO A 35 3.04 -3.15 -14.35
N ASN A 36 2.62 -1.98 -14.88
CA ASN A 36 2.64 -0.73 -14.11
C ASN A 36 1.68 -0.77 -12.91
N ALA A 37 0.48 -1.32 -13.08
CA ALA A 37 -0.47 -1.49 -11.98
C ALA A 37 0.08 -2.42 -10.90
N VAL A 38 0.64 -3.57 -11.29
CA VAL A 38 1.30 -4.51 -10.37
C VAL A 38 2.48 -3.86 -9.65
N ALA A 39 3.39 -3.23 -10.40
CA ALA A 39 4.55 -2.55 -9.85
C ALA A 39 4.17 -1.46 -8.85
N THR A 40 3.06 -0.75 -9.07
CA THR A 40 2.53 0.23 -8.11
C THR A 40 2.23 -0.41 -6.76
N ILE A 41 1.49 -1.52 -6.73
CA ILE A 41 1.09 -2.19 -5.49
C ILE A 41 2.32 -2.69 -4.73
N PHE A 42 3.24 -3.36 -5.41
CA PHE A 42 4.46 -3.88 -4.80
C PHE A 42 5.34 -2.75 -4.25
N ALA A 43 5.62 -1.72 -5.06
CA ALA A 43 6.48 -0.61 -4.65
C ALA A 43 5.86 0.21 -3.51
N THR A 44 4.54 0.40 -3.51
CA THR A 44 3.83 1.12 -2.44
C THR A 44 3.93 0.38 -1.12
N VAL A 45 3.65 -0.94 -1.10
CA VAL A 45 3.73 -1.75 0.12
C VAL A 45 5.17 -1.89 0.61
N ALA A 46 6.13 -2.08 -0.29
CA ALA A 46 7.56 -2.06 0.06
C ALA A 46 7.99 -0.71 0.66
N GLY A 47 7.42 0.40 0.18
CA GLY A 47 7.64 1.73 0.76
C GLY A 47 7.16 1.86 2.20
N LEU A 48 5.99 1.28 2.50
CA LEU A 48 5.44 1.24 3.86
C LEU A 48 6.25 0.32 4.79
N GLU A 49 6.65 -0.85 4.29
CA GLU A 49 7.52 -1.80 5.02
C GLU A 49 8.88 -1.18 5.34
N ALA A 50 9.50 -0.51 4.36
CA ALA A 50 10.74 0.22 4.58
C ALA A 50 10.57 1.32 5.63
N TYR A 51 9.49 2.11 5.56
CA TYR A 51 9.19 3.12 6.56
C TYR A 51 9.09 2.51 7.97
N ALA A 52 8.33 1.42 8.13
CA ALA A 52 8.19 0.75 9.42
C ALA A 52 9.53 0.23 9.94
N ASN A 53 10.38 -0.34 9.07
CA ASN A 53 11.71 -0.84 9.44
C ASN A 53 12.66 0.30 9.84
N GLU A 54 12.65 1.40 9.11
CA GLU A 54 13.49 2.58 9.35
C GLU A 54 13.26 3.15 10.76
N LEU A 55 12.05 3.06 11.32
CA LEU A 55 11.77 3.48 12.70
C LEU A 55 12.64 2.75 13.74
N PHE A 56 12.87 1.45 13.54
CA PHE A 56 13.65 0.62 14.46
C PHE A 56 15.15 0.66 14.14
N VAL A 57 15.52 0.83 12.87
CA VAL A 57 16.92 1.03 12.47
C VAL A 57 17.44 2.36 13.01
N ASP A 58 16.69 3.45 12.85
CA ASP A 58 17.00 4.78 13.38
C ASP A 58 16.53 4.95 14.85
N HIS A 59 16.49 3.88 15.65
CA HIS A 59 15.89 3.91 16.99
C HIS A 59 16.47 4.97 17.93
N GLU A 60 17.74 5.34 17.80
CA GLU A 60 18.33 6.40 18.62
C GLU A 60 17.66 7.76 18.40
N LYS A 61 17.16 8.01 17.18
CA LYS A 61 16.45 9.24 16.82
C LYS A 61 14.98 9.15 17.14
N VAL A 62 14.37 7.98 16.95
CA VAL A 62 12.92 7.78 17.09
C VAL A 62 12.52 7.49 18.53
N PHE A 63 13.32 6.70 19.25
CA PHE A 63 13.07 6.25 20.63
C PHE A 63 14.25 6.58 21.56
N PRO A 64 14.60 7.87 21.74
CA PRO A 64 15.82 8.28 22.46
C PRO A 64 15.83 7.88 23.94
N GLU A 65 14.66 7.61 24.54
CA GLU A 65 14.54 7.17 25.93
C GLU A 65 14.79 5.67 26.13
N LEU A 66 14.82 4.88 25.05
CA LEU A 66 15.02 3.43 25.11
C LEU A 66 16.49 3.08 24.93
N ARG A 67 16.98 2.16 25.75
CA ARG A 67 18.36 1.68 25.64
C ARG A 67 18.56 0.91 24.35
N SER A 68 19.72 1.09 23.71
CA SER A 68 20.05 0.45 22.43
C SER A 68 20.08 -1.09 22.52
N ASP A 69 20.45 -1.68 23.66
CA ASP A 69 20.44 -3.14 23.87
C ASP A 69 19.01 -3.72 23.83
N VAL A 70 18.05 -3.00 24.43
CA VAL A 70 16.63 -3.34 24.39
C VAL A 70 16.10 -3.21 22.96
N MET A 71 16.44 -2.11 22.27
CA MET A 71 16.00 -1.90 20.89
C MET A 71 16.55 -2.94 19.92
N ALA A 72 17.82 -3.35 20.08
CA ALA A 72 18.40 -4.44 19.31
C ALA A 72 17.63 -5.76 19.52
N LYS A 73 17.28 -6.09 20.77
CA LYS A 73 16.50 -7.30 21.05
C LYS A 73 15.07 -7.21 20.52
N MET A 74 14.44 -6.04 20.62
CA MET A 74 13.12 -5.80 20.05
C MET A 74 13.13 -5.97 18.54
N TRP A 75 14.15 -5.45 17.85
CA TRP A 75 14.30 -5.62 16.41
C TRP A 75 14.43 -7.09 16.02
N GLU A 76 15.26 -7.88 16.72
CA GLU A 76 15.37 -9.33 16.49
C GLU A 76 14.00 -10.04 16.56
N LEU A 77 13.13 -9.63 17.48
CA LEU A 77 11.81 -10.23 17.67
C LEU A 77 10.75 -9.72 16.68
N TYR A 78 10.88 -8.48 16.20
CA TYR A 78 9.88 -7.79 15.40
C TYR A 78 10.24 -7.58 13.92
N GLU A 79 11.47 -7.89 13.50
CA GLU A 79 11.92 -7.72 12.12
C GLU A 79 11.01 -8.43 11.10
N GLN A 80 10.50 -9.62 11.43
CA GLN A 80 9.63 -10.39 10.54
C GLN A 80 8.14 -10.22 10.81
N LYS A 81 7.75 -9.32 11.72
CA LYS A 81 6.35 -9.09 12.05
C LYS A 81 5.63 -8.33 10.93
N PRO A 82 4.30 -8.47 10.79
CA PRO A 82 3.51 -7.69 9.86
C PRO A 82 3.70 -6.18 10.04
N THR A 83 3.70 -5.45 8.92
CA THR A 83 4.00 -4.01 8.90
C THR A 83 3.13 -3.19 9.85
N LEU A 84 1.82 -3.46 9.88
CA LEU A 84 0.90 -2.75 10.77
C LEU A 84 1.18 -3.04 12.25
N GLU A 85 1.60 -4.27 12.59
CA GLU A 85 2.01 -4.61 13.96
C GLU A 85 3.28 -3.87 14.38
N LYS A 86 4.24 -3.68 13.45
CA LYS A 86 5.45 -2.87 13.74
C LYS A 86 5.09 -1.41 13.99
N LEU A 87 4.15 -0.85 13.22
CA LEU A 87 3.71 0.53 13.40
C LEU A 87 2.96 0.71 14.73
N ASP A 88 2.07 -0.22 15.09
CA ASP A 88 1.42 -0.21 16.40
C ASP A 88 2.42 -0.36 17.55
N LEU A 89 3.44 -1.22 17.40
CA LEU A 89 4.53 -1.32 18.38
C LEU A 89 5.28 0.01 18.51
N ALA A 90 5.60 0.69 17.39
CA ALA A 90 6.26 1.98 17.44
C ALA A 90 5.44 3.03 18.23
N LEU A 91 4.12 3.07 18.02
CA LEU A 91 3.23 3.94 18.81
C LEU A 91 3.23 3.56 20.29
N TYR A 92 3.19 2.26 20.60
CA TYR A 92 3.25 1.77 21.97
C TYR A 92 4.55 2.18 22.68
N LEU A 93 5.70 2.02 22.01
CA LEU A 93 7.01 2.43 22.54
C LEU A 93 7.11 3.94 22.78
N LEU A 94 6.40 4.73 21.99
CA LEU A 94 6.28 6.19 22.14
C LEU A 94 5.18 6.62 23.12
N ARG A 95 4.48 5.66 23.76
CA ARG A 95 3.33 5.91 24.65
C ARG A 95 2.21 6.69 23.97
N LEU A 96 2.03 6.46 22.67
CA LEU A 96 0.97 7.04 21.85
C LEU A 96 -0.21 6.07 21.72
N PRO A 97 -1.43 6.57 21.47
CA PRO A 97 -2.57 5.70 21.18
C PRO A 97 -2.30 4.81 19.95
N PRO A 98 -2.79 3.55 19.94
CA PRO A 98 -2.64 2.65 18.81
C PRO A 98 -3.35 3.19 17.55
N LEU A 99 -3.12 2.55 16.40
CA LEU A 99 -3.88 2.84 15.20
C LEU A 99 -5.34 2.45 15.38
N ASP A 100 -6.25 3.29 14.89
CA ASP A 100 -7.68 2.96 14.85
C ASP A 100 -7.93 1.96 13.72
N GLN A 101 -8.15 0.70 14.09
CA GLN A 101 -8.38 -0.38 13.14
C GLN A 101 -9.77 -0.35 12.48
N SER A 102 -10.67 0.50 12.98
CA SER A 102 -12.05 0.61 12.51
C SER A 102 -12.24 1.60 11.36
N SER A 103 -11.19 2.35 10.99
CA SER A 103 -11.29 3.42 10.01
C SER A 103 -10.06 3.56 9.08
N SER A 104 -10.17 4.49 8.12
CA SER A 104 -9.05 4.91 7.27
C SER A 104 -8.08 5.78 8.10
N PRO A 105 -6.74 5.66 7.91
CA PRO A 105 -6.07 4.93 6.84
C PRO A 105 -5.70 3.46 7.15
N TYR A 106 -5.94 2.95 8.36
CA TYR A 106 -5.55 1.58 8.73
C TYR A 106 -6.22 0.53 7.85
N GLN A 107 -7.54 0.59 7.69
CA GLN A 107 -8.28 -0.39 6.88
C GLN A 107 -7.83 -0.39 5.43
N ASP A 108 -7.56 0.79 4.87
CA ASP A 108 -7.14 0.94 3.49
C ASP A 108 -5.79 0.26 3.25
N VAL A 109 -4.83 0.51 4.15
CA VAL A 109 -3.52 -0.14 4.10
C VAL A 109 -3.62 -1.65 4.36
N SER A 110 -4.50 -2.09 5.28
CA SER A 110 -4.72 -3.51 5.53
C SER A 110 -5.21 -4.24 4.27
N VAL A 111 -6.16 -3.64 3.54
CA VAL A 111 -6.65 -4.16 2.25
C VAL A 111 -5.55 -4.11 1.18
N LEU A 112 -4.76 -3.05 1.13
CA LEU A 112 -3.64 -2.92 0.20
C LEU A 112 -2.58 -4.02 0.40
N ILE A 113 -2.19 -4.30 1.65
CA ILE A 113 -1.27 -5.39 1.98
C ILE A 113 -1.87 -6.74 1.57
N ARG A 114 -3.17 -6.96 1.79
CA ARG A 114 -3.86 -8.18 1.32
C ARG A 114 -3.83 -8.33 -0.19
N LEU A 115 -4.01 -7.24 -0.94
CA LEU A 115 -3.87 -7.25 -2.40
C LEU A 115 -2.45 -7.64 -2.82
N ARG A 116 -1.41 -7.02 -2.23
CA ARG A 116 -0.02 -7.39 -2.50
C ARG A 116 0.24 -8.87 -2.21
N ASN A 117 -0.23 -9.36 -1.07
CA ASN A 117 -0.07 -10.76 -0.68
C ASN A 117 -0.74 -11.72 -1.67
N ALA A 118 -1.94 -11.39 -2.17
CA ALA A 118 -2.64 -12.19 -3.17
C ALA A 118 -1.92 -12.19 -4.53
N LEU A 119 -1.22 -11.11 -4.88
CA LEU A 119 -0.37 -11.07 -6.09
C LEU A 119 0.93 -11.88 -5.91
N THR A 120 1.51 -11.89 -4.71
CA THR A 120 2.75 -12.63 -4.41
C THR A 120 2.50 -14.13 -4.26
N HIS A 121 1.43 -14.49 -3.56
CA HIS A 121 1.03 -15.86 -3.28
C HIS A 121 -0.20 -16.24 -4.09
N PHE A 122 -0.19 -15.90 -5.37
CA PHE A 122 -1.31 -16.14 -6.27
C PHE A 122 -1.67 -17.63 -6.29
N LYS A 123 -2.90 -17.95 -5.87
CA LYS A 123 -3.43 -19.30 -5.90
C LYS A 123 -4.44 -19.37 -7.05
N PRO A 124 -4.19 -20.14 -8.11
CA PRO A 124 -5.19 -20.32 -9.16
C PRO A 124 -6.42 -21.01 -8.55
N GLU A 125 -7.57 -20.37 -8.65
CA GLU A 125 -8.87 -20.95 -8.28
C GLU A 125 -9.60 -21.41 -9.55
N TRP A 126 -10.16 -22.61 -9.53
CA TRP A 126 -11.05 -23.09 -10.60
C TRP A 126 -12.32 -22.23 -10.63
N SER A 127 -12.96 -22.13 -11.81
CA SER A 127 -14.11 -21.23 -12.03
C SER A 127 -15.30 -21.49 -11.11
N ASP A 128 -15.43 -22.71 -10.59
CA ASP A 128 -16.46 -23.17 -9.65
C ASP A 128 -16.07 -23.01 -8.16
N GLN A 129 -14.84 -22.57 -7.87
CA GLN A 129 -14.29 -22.45 -6.51
C GLN A 129 -13.56 -21.10 -6.26
N GLN A 130 -14.12 -19.98 -6.73
CA GLN A 130 -13.52 -18.64 -6.57
C GLN A 130 -13.73 -17.99 -5.18
N VAL A 131 -13.48 -18.73 -4.10
CA VAL A 131 -13.80 -18.28 -2.73
C VAL A 131 -12.89 -17.14 -2.27
N GLU A 132 -11.57 -17.28 -2.42
CA GLU A 132 -10.60 -16.29 -1.96
C GLU A 132 -10.55 -15.08 -2.90
N HIS A 133 -10.69 -15.27 -4.22
CA HIS A 133 -10.80 -14.16 -5.18
C HIS A 133 -12.04 -13.30 -4.93
N ALA A 134 -13.19 -13.92 -4.64
CA ALA A 134 -14.40 -13.19 -4.31
C ALA A 134 -14.27 -12.45 -2.96
N LYS A 135 -13.62 -13.07 -1.97
CA LYS A 135 -13.34 -12.44 -0.67
C LYS A 135 -12.44 -11.22 -0.81
N LEU A 136 -11.37 -11.30 -1.60
CA LEU A 136 -10.52 -10.16 -1.86
C LEU A 136 -11.25 -9.06 -2.65
N SER A 137 -12.05 -9.44 -3.65
CA SER A 137 -12.88 -8.48 -4.39
C SER A 137 -13.85 -7.71 -3.48
N ARG A 138 -14.46 -8.39 -2.49
CA ARG A 138 -15.30 -7.73 -1.46
C ARG A 138 -14.49 -6.78 -0.57
N ASN A 139 -13.29 -7.16 -0.16
CA ASN A 139 -12.42 -6.28 0.64
C ASN A 139 -11.98 -5.03 -0.13
N LEU A 140 -11.78 -5.16 -1.45
CA LEU A 140 -11.44 -4.05 -2.34
C LEU A 140 -12.66 -3.18 -2.68
N ALA A 141 -13.88 -3.66 -2.45
CA ALA A 141 -15.09 -2.90 -2.70
C ALA A 141 -15.06 -1.59 -1.91
N HIS A 142 -15.52 -0.51 -2.54
CA HIS A 142 -15.47 0.87 -2.00
C HIS A 142 -14.08 1.48 -1.82
N LYS A 143 -13.00 0.75 -2.16
CA LYS A 143 -11.61 1.22 -2.08
C LYS A 143 -10.96 1.29 -3.45
N ALA A 144 -11.06 0.21 -4.21
CA ALA A 144 -10.57 0.08 -5.57
C ALA A 144 -11.62 0.54 -6.60
N VAL A 145 -11.14 0.92 -7.78
CA VAL A 145 -11.96 1.31 -8.93
C VAL A 145 -11.81 0.23 -9.99
N LEU A 146 -12.93 -0.27 -10.52
CA LEU A 146 -12.90 -1.22 -11.63
C LEU A 146 -12.28 -0.57 -12.87
N SER A 147 -11.39 -1.30 -13.55
CA SER A 147 -10.78 -0.85 -14.79
C SER A 147 -11.83 -0.45 -15.82
N PRO A 148 -11.70 0.73 -16.46
CA PRO A 148 -12.69 1.22 -17.42
C PRO A 148 -12.75 0.37 -18.71
N PHE A 149 -11.79 -0.53 -18.91
CA PHE A 149 -11.69 -1.39 -20.09
C PHE A 149 -12.34 -2.76 -19.90
N LEU A 150 -12.87 -3.05 -18.71
CA LEU A 150 -13.50 -4.33 -18.38
C LEU A 150 -15.02 -4.16 -18.20
N PRO A 151 -15.82 -5.21 -18.46
CA PRO A 151 -17.26 -5.17 -18.25
C PRO A 151 -17.60 -4.87 -16.79
N LYS A 152 -18.70 -4.14 -16.54
CA LYS A 152 -19.16 -3.83 -15.16
C LYS A 152 -19.46 -5.07 -14.30
N SER A 153 -19.67 -6.23 -14.93
CA SER A 153 -19.88 -7.51 -14.26
C SER A 153 -18.59 -8.20 -13.81
N GLU A 154 -17.42 -7.68 -14.22
CA GLU A 154 -16.12 -8.25 -13.86
C GLU A 154 -15.81 -8.00 -12.38
N SER A 155 -15.32 -9.04 -11.70
CA SER A 155 -14.81 -8.94 -10.34
C SER A 155 -13.54 -8.08 -10.26
N LEU A 156 -13.33 -7.37 -9.15
CA LEU A 156 -12.12 -6.58 -8.94
C LEU A 156 -10.85 -7.45 -8.94
N PHE A 157 -10.86 -8.65 -8.37
CA PHE A 157 -9.73 -9.57 -8.44
C PHE A 157 -10.06 -10.75 -9.37
N PRO A 158 -9.13 -11.22 -10.24
CA PRO A 158 -7.68 -10.95 -10.25
C PRO A 158 -7.19 -9.74 -11.06
N ARG A 159 -8.01 -9.20 -11.97
CA ARG A 159 -7.57 -8.16 -12.92
C ARG A 159 -8.40 -6.87 -12.92
N GLY A 160 -9.63 -6.92 -12.44
CA GLY A 160 -10.54 -5.77 -12.42
C GLY A 160 -10.00 -4.53 -11.69
N TRP A 161 -9.15 -4.74 -10.70
CA TRP A 161 -8.55 -3.71 -9.86
C TRP A 161 -7.49 -2.89 -10.61
N MET A 162 -6.98 -3.38 -11.74
CA MET A 162 -5.91 -2.73 -12.52
C MET A 162 -6.44 -1.47 -13.21
N SER A 163 -6.50 -0.39 -12.43
CA SER A 163 -6.95 0.93 -12.86
C SER A 163 -6.14 2.05 -12.22
N HIS A 164 -6.19 3.24 -12.81
CA HIS A 164 -5.57 4.41 -12.21
C HIS A 164 -6.23 4.74 -10.86
N GLY A 165 -7.55 4.62 -10.76
CA GLY A 165 -8.28 4.87 -9.52
C GLY A 165 -7.80 3.99 -8.37
N THR A 166 -7.57 2.69 -8.61
CA THR A 166 -7.04 1.78 -7.59
C THR A 166 -5.58 2.05 -7.27
N THR A 167 -4.74 2.28 -8.28
CA THR A 167 -3.29 2.51 -8.07
C THR A 167 -3.04 3.83 -7.33
N SER A 168 -3.81 4.87 -7.65
CA SER A 168 -3.81 6.16 -6.93
C SER A 168 -4.29 5.99 -5.50
N TRP A 169 -5.40 5.26 -5.28
CA TRP A 169 -5.87 4.91 -3.93
C TRP A 169 -4.79 4.19 -3.10
N ALA A 170 -4.08 3.23 -3.69
CA ALA A 170 -3.03 2.50 -2.99
C ALA A 170 -1.92 3.43 -2.49
N VAL A 171 -1.39 4.29 -3.36
CA VAL A 171 -0.34 5.26 -3.01
C VAL A 171 -0.84 6.22 -1.93
N ARG A 172 -2.03 6.80 -2.11
CA ARG A 172 -2.64 7.74 -1.14
C ARG A 172 -2.89 7.09 0.21
N SER A 173 -3.27 5.81 0.26
CA SER A 173 -3.50 5.08 1.50
C SER A 173 -2.21 4.91 2.30
N ALA A 174 -1.11 4.53 1.64
CA ALA A 174 0.19 4.42 2.29
C ALA A 174 0.72 5.79 2.76
N VAL A 175 0.63 6.81 1.90
CA VAL A 175 0.99 8.20 2.25
C VAL A 175 0.16 8.70 3.43
N GLY A 176 -1.15 8.45 3.43
CA GLY A 176 -2.07 8.84 4.50
C GLY A 176 -1.71 8.20 5.84
N LEU A 177 -1.41 6.89 5.85
CA LEU A 177 -0.99 6.21 7.08
C LEU A 177 0.34 6.76 7.61
N ILE A 178 1.34 6.95 6.74
CA ILE A 178 2.63 7.53 7.16
C ILE A 178 2.41 8.96 7.69
N THR A 179 1.57 9.76 7.03
CA THR A 179 1.23 11.12 7.48
C THR A 179 0.60 11.11 8.87
N VAL A 180 -0.32 10.18 9.16
CA VAL A 180 -0.90 10.03 10.51
C VAL A 180 0.17 9.69 11.54
N MET A 181 1.15 8.84 11.19
CA MET A 181 2.27 8.53 12.08
C MET A 181 3.12 9.79 12.34
N GLU A 182 3.51 10.51 11.28
CA GLU A 182 4.32 11.75 11.38
C GLU A 182 3.62 12.83 12.21
N GLN A 183 2.30 13.00 12.05
CA GLN A 183 1.49 13.95 12.82
C GLN A 183 1.39 13.61 14.30
N ARG A 184 1.48 12.31 14.65
CA ARG A 184 1.55 11.85 16.04
C ARG A 184 2.97 11.98 16.64
N GLY A 185 3.92 12.56 15.90
CA GLY A 185 5.30 12.76 16.34
C GLY A 185 6.25 11.63 15.99
N VAL A 186 5.81 10.63 15.20
CA VAL A 186 6.68 9.55 14.73
C VAL A 186 7.48 10.04 13.51
N GLN A 187 8.70 10.52 13.75
CA GLN A 187 9.66 10.93 12.72
C GLN A 187 9.10 11.87 11.62
N SER A 188 9.01 13.17 11.91
CA SER A 188 8.31 14.13 11.05
C SER A 188 9.04 14.53 9.75
N GLY A 189 8.25 14.87 8.72
CA GLY A 189 8.65 15.71 7.59
C GLY A 189 9.07 14.96 6.32
N ARG A 190 9.06 13.62 6.31
CA ARG A 190 9.47 12.85 5.13
C ARG A 190 8.42 12.93 4.04
N ILE A 191 7.13 12.76 4.36
CA ILE A 191 6.08 12.89 3.34
C ILE A 191 6.02 14.31 2.78
N ALA A 192 6.11 15.33 3.65
CA ALA A 192 6.05 16.73 3.25
C ALA A 192 7.16 17.09 2.24
N GLN A 193 8.37 16.56 2.41
CA GLN A 193 9.49 16.77 1.48
C GLN A 193 9.20 16.30 0.05
N PHE A 194 8.34 15.29 -0.12
CA PHE A 194 8.03 14.68 -1.41
C PHE A 194 6.56 14.87 -1.84
N ALA A 195 5.83 15.77 -1.18
CA ALA A 195 4.39 15.93 -1.35
C ALA A 195 3.98 16.15 -2.82
N GLU A 196 4.69 16.98 -3.58
CA GLU A 196 4.39 17.22 -5.00
C GLU A 196 4.41 15.92 -5.82
N ARG A 197 5.42 15.08 -5.59
CA ARG A 197 5.62 13.83 -6.33
C ARG A 197 4.66 12.71 -5.91
N LEU A 198 4.18 12.78 -4.67
CA LEU A 198 3.26 11.82 -4.05
C LEU A 198 1.79 12.21 -4.19
N ASN A 199 1.47 13.48 -4.38
CA ASN A 199 0.10 13.98 -4.58
C ASN A 199 -0.30 14.02 -6.06
N ALA A 200 0.67 13.91 -6.98
CA ALA A 200 0.43 13.89 -8.43
C ALA A 200 -0.07 12.53 -8.97
N VAL A 201 -0.64 11.68 -8.11
CA VAL A 201 -1.34 10.41 -8.47
C VAL A 201 -2.83 10.57 -8.29
#